data_AF-A0A3D9AH77-F1
#
_entry.id   AF-A0A3D9AH77-F1
#
_cell.length_a   1.000
_cell.length_b   1.000
_cell.length_c   1.000
_cell.angle_alpha   90.00
_cell.angle_beta   90.00
_cell.angle_gamma   90.00
#
_symmetry.space_group_name_H-M   'P 1'
#
loop_
_entity.id
_entity.type
_entity.pdbx_description
1 polymer ?
#
loop_
_entity_poly.entity_id
_entity_poly.type
_entity_poly.pdbx_seq_one_letter_code
_entity_poly.pdbx_strand_id
1 'polypeptide(L)'
;MKKYTNENFDDECEEYWLYGFSKKLTVEIPFEILSNKELSFNEKLVFGLDFSLKKKLGFNQMTNKDVGKMFNLHPNIIGDCRKILLKKGYLTKEGRKYFLTDHYRTIQESEINDTEKGENKDKRNIKLPIDVYSHKELKTGEKLLWGEYNSISKGEKEYFARREYTANRMNASVESISKWAKSLYEKGLFKKYEIVTGYYTHQRRIITCRFDKK
;
A
#
# COMPACT_ATOMS: atom_id res chain seq x y z
N MET A 1 20.72 42.28 -10.71
CA MET A 1 21.27 41.01 -10.15
C MET A 1 20.74 40.84 -8.74
N LYS A 2 19.84 39.88 -8.51
CA LYS A 2 19.40 39.52 -7.15
C LYS A 2 20.51 38.69 -6.51
N LYS A 3 20.99 39.11 -5.33
CA LYS A 3 21.93 38.32 -4.52
C LYS A 3 21.14 37.19 -3.84
N TYR A 4 21.52 35.95 -4.13
CA TYR A 4 21.00 34.78 -3.44
C TYR A 4 21.82 34.58 -2.16
N THR A 5 21.17 34.67 -1.00
CA THR A 5 21.72 34.24 0.28
C THR A 5 21.45 32.76 0.49
N ASN A 6 22.36 32.11 1.22
CA ASN A 6 22.47 30.67 1.43
C ASN A 6 21.28 30.02 2.18
N GLU A 7 20.25 30.78 2.53
CA GLU A 7 19.10 30.31 3.33
C GLU A 7 17.91 29.86 2.47
N ASN A 8 17.90 30.14 1.16
CA ASN A 8 16.82 29.72 0.25
C ASN A 8 17.22 28.58 -0.70
N PHE A 9 18.46 28.09 -0.63
CA PHE A 9 18.96 27.09 -1.58
C PHE A 9 18.55 25.65 -1.22
N ASP A 10 18.31 25.37 0.07
CA ASP A 10 17.96 24.04 0.55
C ASP A 10 16.47 23.71 0.39
N ASP A 11 15.55 24.67 0.57
CA ASP A 11 14.10 24.43 0.49
C ASP A 11 13.62 24.20 -0.96
N GLU A 12 14.14 24.95 -1.94
CA GLU A 12 13.75 24.78 -3.35
C GLU A 12 14.31 23.47 -3.95
N CYS A 13 15.47 23.00 -3.47
CA CYS A 13 16.08 21.75 -3.94
C CYS A 13 15.45 20.50 -3.29
N GLU A 14 15.03 20.55 -2.02
CA GLU A 14 14.24 19.47 -1.40
C GLU A 14 12.89 19.29 -2.11
N GLU A 15 12.22 20.39 -2.45
CA GLU A 15 10.91 20.35 -3.11
C GLU A 15 11.01 19.72 -4.52
N TYR A 16 12.05 20.04 -5.30
CA TYR A 16 12.29 19.46 -6.64
C TYR A 16 12.70 17.99 -6.61
N TRP A 17 13.55 17.57 -5.65
CA TRP A 17 13.90 16.15 -5.48
C TRP A 17 12.69 15.31 -5.08
N LEU A 18 11.85 15.80 -4.16
CA LEU A 18 10.60 15.15 -3.77
C LEU A 18 9.58 15.11 -4.92
N TYR A 19 9.46 16.17 -5.72
CA TYR A 19 8.52 16.23 -6.84
C TYR A 19 8.91 15.31 -8.01
N GLY A 20 10.19 15.25 -8.35
CA GLY A 20 10.70 14.37 -9.41
C GLY A 20 10.68 12.89 -9.00
N PHE A 21 11.03 12.60 -7.74
CA PHE A 21 11.07 11.24 -7.21
C PHE A 21 9.67 10.66 -6.96
N SER A 22 8.73 11.47 -6.46
CA SER A 22 7.35 11.04 -6.20
C SER A 22 6.62 10.58 -7.45
N LYS A 23 6.78 11.26 -8.60
CA LYS A 23 6.16 10.88 -9.88
C LYS A 23 6.50 9.47 -10.36
N LYS A 24 7.60 8.87 -9.89
CA LYS A 24 8.03 7.50 -10.24
C LYS A 24 8.06 6.54 -9.05
N LEU A 25 7.63 6.98 -7.87
CA LEU A 25 7.66 6.14 -6.69
C LEU A 25 6.48 5.16 -6.74
N THR A 26 6.79 3.86 -6.91
CA THR A 26 5.84 2.78 -6.65
C THR A 26 5.93 2.39 -5.19
N VAL A 27 4.79 2.40 -4.49
CA VAL A 27 4.72 1.90 -3.11
C VAL A 27 4.56 0.39 -3.15
N GLU A 28 5.55 -0.30 -2.61
CA GLU A 28 5.56 -1.74 -2.41
C GLU A 28 5.10 -2.06 -0.99
N ILE A 29 4.13 -2.95 -0.86
CA ILE A 29 3.63 -3.41 0.43
C ILE A 29 3.92 -4.91 0.52
N PRO A 30 4.88 -5.31 1.37
CA PRO A 30 5.16 -6.70 1.67
C PRO A 30 3.93 -7.46 2.14
N PHE A 31 3.89 -8.76 1.85
CA PHE A 31 2.78 -9.60 2.27
C PHE A 31 2.63 -9.59 3.79
N GLU A 32 3.75 -9.52 4.54
CA GLU A 32 3.78 -9.48 6.01
C GLU A 32 3.04 -8.25 6.53
N ILE A 33 3.17 -7.10 5.87
CA ILE A 33 2.46 -5.88 6.22
C ILE A 33 0.99 -5.99 5.81
N LEU A 34 0.72 -6.52 4.60
CA LEU A 34 -0.61 -6.63 4.04
C LEU A 34 -1.53 -7.54 4.88
N SER A 35 -1.02 -8.67 5.35
CA SER A 35 -1.77 -9.65 6.14
C SER A 35 -1.78 -9.38 7.65
N ASN A 36 -1.02 -8.39 8.12
CA ASN A 36 -0.92 -8.10 9.55
C ASN A 36 -2.29 -7.68 10.12
N LYS A 37 -2.73 -8.37 11.19
CA LYS A 37 -4.02 -8.12 11.84
C LYS A 37 -4.00 -6.94 12.80
N GLU A 38 -2.83 -6.64 13.37
CA GLU A 38 -2.65 -5.53 14.30
C GLU A 38 -2.64 -4.19 13.58
N LEU A 39 -2.38 -4.16 12.27
CA LEU A 39 -2.26 -2.93 11.50
C LEU A 39 -3.57 -2.53 10.84
N SER A 40 -3.96 -1.27 11.00
CA SER A 40 -5.04 -0.68 10.21
C SER A 40 -4.64 -0.51 8.73
N PHE A 41 -5.59 -0.36 7.82
CA PHE A 41 -5.27 -0.13 6.40
C PHE A 41 -4.41 1.12 6.16
N ASN A 42 -4.64 2.19 6.94
CA ASN A 42 -3.82 3.40 6.87
C ASN A 42 -2.39 3.12 7.34
N GLU A 43 -2.23 2.38 8.44
CA GLU A 43 -0.92 1.96 8.93
C GLU A 43 -0.20 1.09 7.89
N LYS A 44 -0.90 0.14 7.26
CA LYS A 44 -0.34 -0.71 6.18
C LYS A 44 0.17 0.12 5.00
N LEU A 45 -0.59 1.13 4.57
CA LEU A 45 -0.21 2.00 3.47
C LEU A 45 1.01 2.88 3.82
N VAL A 46 0.99 3.50 5.00
CA VAL A 46 2.10 4.34 5.48
C VAL A 46 3.36 3.49 5.67
N PHE A 47 3.23 2.32 6.29
CA PHE A 47 4.36 1.44 6.53
C PHE A 47 4.93 0.88 5.22
N GLY A 48 4.09 0.63 4.22
CA GLY A 48 4.51 0.30 2.86
C GLY A 48 5.35 1.41 2.20
N LEU A 49 5.04 2.69 2.45
CA LEU A 49 5.87 3.79 1.99
C LEU A 49 7.26 3.75 2.62
N ASP A 50 7.29 3.63 3.95
CA ASP A 50 8.54 3.55 4.71
C ASP A 50 9.40 2.36 4.20
N PHE A 51 8.77 1.21 3.97
CA PHE A 51 9.43 0.03 3.39
C PHE A 51 10.02 0.29 2.00
N SER A 52 9.24 0.95 1.13
CA SER A 52 9.66 1.28 -0.23
C SER A 52 10.83 2.25 -0.25
N LEU A 53 10.86 3.20 0.69
CA LEU A 53 11.93 4.17 0.84
C LEU A 53 13.16 3.56 1.50
N LYS A 54 13.02 2.60 2.43
CA LYS A 54 14.16 1.83 2.97
C LYS A 54 15.01 1.24 1.86
N LYS A 55 14.40 0.60 0.87
CA LYS A 55 15.13 -0.02 -0.25
C LYS A 55 15.91 0.98 -1.11
N LYS A 56 15.49 2.25 -1.15
CA LYS A 56 16.08 3.28 -2.02
C LYS A 56 17.03 4.24 -1.29
N LEU A 57 16.68 4.64 -0.07
CA LEU A 57 17.33 5.70 0.71
C LEU A 57 17.80 5.22 2.10
N GLY A 58 17.44 4.01 2.52
CA GLY A 58 17.70 3.48 3.87
C GLY A 58 16.71 3.96 4.94
N PHE A 59 16.08 5.11 4.76
CA PHE A 59 15.14 5.72 5.69
C PHE A 59 14.06 6.54 4.99
N ASN A 60 13.01 6.92 5.72
CA ASN A 60 12.01 7.90 5.29
C ASN A 60 12.15 9.21 6.09
N GLN A 61 12.25 10.35 5.42
CA GLN A 61 12.29 11.68 6.04
C GLN A 61 11.12 12.59 5.62
N MET A 62 10.17 12.10 4.82
CA MET A 62 9.03 12.88 4.33
C MET A 62 8.18 13.36 5.50
N THR A 63 7.72 14.62 5.44
CA THR A 63 6.86 15.15 6.48
C THR A 63 5.46 14.53 6.43
N ASN A 64 4.71 14.63 7.53
CA ASN A 64 3.32 14.15 7.54
C ASN A 64 2.44 14.89 6.52
N LYS A 65 2.79 16.16 6.20
CA LYS A 65 2.09 16.94 5.17
C LYS A 65 2.34 16.38 3.79
N ASP A 66 3.60 16.04 3.47
CA ASP A 66 3.97 15.52 2.15
C ASP A 66 3.36 14.14 1.90
N VAL A 67 3.45 13.25 2.89
CA VAL A 67 2.83 11.91 2.82
C VAL A 67 1.31 12.03 2.76
N GLY A 68 0.72 12.96 3.53
CA GLY A 68 -0.72 13.22 3.49
C GLY A 68 -1.19 13.67 2.10
N LYS A 69 -0.46 14.61 1.48
CA LYS A 69 -0.71 15.05 0.10
C LYS A 69 -0.55 13.90 -0.90
N MET A 70 0.50 13.10 -0.76
CA MET A 70 0.80 11.96 -1.63
C MET A 70 -0.29 10.87 -1.58
N PHE A 71 -0.86 10.60 -0.40
CA PHE A 71 -1.90 9.59 -0.22
C PHE A 71 -3.33 10.12 -0.22
N ASN A 72 -3.50 11.43 -0.41
CA ASN A 72 -4.79 12.10 -0.21
C ASN A 72 -5.41 11.75 1.15
N LEU A 73 -4.59 11.83 2.21
CA LEU A 73 -4.97 11.59 3.60
C LEU A 73 -4.66 12.84 4.43
N HIS A 74 -5.43 13.06 5.50
CA HIS A 74 -5.16 14.17 6.40
C HIS A 74 -3.81 13.95 7.12
N PRO A 75 -2.93 14.98 7.24
CA PRO A 75 -1.62 14.83 7.88
C PRO A 75 -1.66 14.26 9.30
N ASN A 76 -2.73 14.53 10.07
CA ASN A 76 -2.93 13.96 11.40
C ASN A 76 -3.03 12.43 11.36
N ILE A 77 -3.72 11.85 10.37
CA ILE A 77 -3.82 10.39 10.21
C ILE A 77 -2.43 9.80 10.01
N ILE A 78 -1.59 10.45 9.19
CA ILE A 78 -0.21 10.01 8.97
C ILE A 78 0.61 10.09 10.26
N GLY A 79 0.48 11.21 10.99
CA GLY A 79 1.14 11.40 12.27
C GLY A 79 0.77 10.32 13.29
N ASP A 80 -0.52 9.98 13.39
CA ASP A 80 -1.00 8.97 14.31
C ASP A 80 -0.58 7.56 13.88
N CYS A 81 -0.62 7.25 12.57
CA CYS A 81 -0.08 5.98 12.05
C CYS A 81 1.39 5.81 12.41
N ARG A 82 2.23 6.82 12.19
CA ARG A 82 3.66 6.76 12.53
C ARG A 82 3.91 6.64 14.04
N LYS A 83 3.14 7.33 14.88
CA LYS A 83 3.21 7.17 16.34
C LYS A 83 2.89 5.73 16.75
N ILE A 84 1.85 5.13 16.17
CA ILE A 84 1.46 3.75 16.44
C ILE A 84 2.54 2.77 15.97
N LEU A 85 3.09 2.96 14.76
CA LEU A 85 4.15 2.12 14.22
C LEU A 85 5.43 2.18 15.08
N LEU A 86 5.80 3.36 15.60
CA LEU A 86 6.89 3.52 16.57
C LEU A 86 6.57 2.79 17.88
N LYS A 87 5.37 2.97 18.43
CA LYS A 87 4.94 2.34 19.69
C LYS A 87 4.96 0.81 19.59
N LYS A 88 4.54 0.26 18.45
CA LYS A 88 4.53 -1.19 18.18
C LYS A 88 5.91 -1.73 17.73
N GLY A 89 6.95 -0.90 17.69
CA GLY A 89 8.32 -1.33 17.36
C GLY A 89 8.57 -1.64 15.89
N TYR A 90 7.66 -1.29 14.97
CA TYR A 90 7.86 -1.47 13.51
C TYR A 90 8.81 -0.43 12.92
N LEU A 91 8.90 0.74 13.54
CA LEU A 91 9.77 1.83 13.15
C LEU A 91 10.63 2.27 14.34
N THR A 92 11.80 2.83 14.05
CA THR A 92 12.56 3.69 14.95
C THR A 92 12.69 5.08 14.35
N LYS A 93 12.96 6.09 15.20
CA LYS A 93 13.06 7.48 14.77
C LYS A 93 14.32 8.13 15.32
N GLU A 94 15.11 8.73 14.44
CA GLU A 94 16.26 9.57 14.79
C GLU A 94 16.10 10.94 14.11
N GLY A 95 15.89 11.99 14.91
CA GLY A 95 15.56 13.32 14.39
C GLY A 95 14.31 13.30 13.50
N ARG A 96 14.46 13.62 12.22
CA ARG A 96 13.37 13.59 11.21
C ARG A 96 13.29 12.26 10.44
N LYS A 97 14.23 11.33 10.65
CA LYS A 97 14.36 10.09 9.88
C LYS A 97 13.65 8.93 10.57
N TYR A 98 12.88 8.17 9.81
CA TYR A 98 12.22 6.94 10.21
C TYR A 98 12.94 5.74 9.59
N PHE A 99 13.30 4.78 10.41
CA PHE A 99 13.98 3.55 10.00
C PHE A 99 13.09 2.34 10.26
N LEU A 100 13.15 1.37 9.35
CA LEU A 100 12.44 0.10 9.48
C LEU A 100 13.20 -0.87 10.37
N THR A 101 12.53 -1.40 11.38
CA THR A 101 13.00 -2.55 12.15
C THR A 101 12.70 -3.86 11.42
N ASP A 102 13.23 -4.98 11.90
CA ASP A 102 12.90 -6.32 11.38
C ASP A 102 11.67 -6.94 12.08
N HIS A 103 11.01 -6.21 13.00
CA HIS A 103 9.84 -6.67 13.77
C HIS A 103 8.67 -7.13 12.88
N TYR A 104 8.54 -6.56 11.68
CA TYR A 104 7.48 -6.96 10.75
C TYR A 104 7.67 -8.37 10.18
N ARG A 105 8.88 -8.94 10.25
CA ARG A 105 9.17 -10.31 9.80
C ARG A 105 8.85 -11.35 10.88
N THR A 106 9.07 -11.00 12.14
CA THR A 106 8.98 -11.93 13.29
C THR A 106 7.56 -12.27 13.72
N ILE A 107 6.56 -11.42 13.44
CA ILE A 107 5.15 -11.70 13.79
C ILE A 107 4.62 -12.97 13.11
N GLN A 108 5.22 -13.37 11.99
CA GLN A 108 4.95 -14.67 11.40
C GLN A 108 5.41 -15.83 12.28
N GLU A 109 6.61 -15.80 12.84
CA GLU A 109 7.19 -16.96 13.53
C GLU A 109 6.41 -17.34 14.80
N SER A 110 5.81 -16.36 15.48
CA SER A 110 5.02 -16.59 16.70
C SER A 110 3.55 -16.98 16.44
N GLU A 111 2.94 -16.55 15.32
CA GLU A 111 1.57 -16.95 14.94
C GLU A 111 1.52 -18.25 14.10
N ILE A 112 2.67 -18.83 13.76
CA ILE A 112 2.80 -20.06 12.94
C ILE A 112 2.86 -21.35 13.78
N ASN A 113 2.98 -21.25 15.11
CA ASN A 113 2.91 -22.42 15.99
C ASN A 113 1.44 -22.80 16.22
N ASP A 114 0.97 -23.77 15.42
CA ASP A 114 0.12 -24.91 15.85
C ASP A 114 -1.05 -25.30 14.93
N THR A 115 -1.22 -24.79 13.69
CA THR A 115 -2.30 -25.37 12.84
C THR A 115 -2.15 -25.37 11.31
N GLU A 116 -1.16 -24.69 10.70
CA GLU A 116 -1.12 -24.57 9.23
C GLU A 116 0.28 -24.74 8.61
N LYS A 117 1.00 -25.80 9.00
CA LYS A 117 2.26 -26.19 8.31
C LYS A 117 2.06 -26.68 6.86
N GLY A 118 0.83 -26.70 6.34
CA GLY A 118 0.48 -27.30 5.04
C GLY A 118 0.07 -26.34 3.91
N GLU A 119 -0.20 -25.06 4.17
CA GLU A 119 -0.63 -24.15 3.10
C GLU A 119 0.53 -23.33 2.56
N ASN A 120 0.77 -23.41 1.25
CA ASN A 120 1.59 -22.47 0.49
C ASN A 120 1.00 -21.05 0.62
N LYS A 121 1.26 -20.37 1.74
CA LYS A 121 0.83 -18.99 1.96
C LYS A 121 1.43 -18.12 0.88
N ASP A 122 0.57 -17.33 0.25
CA ASP A 122 0.98 -16.46 -0.84
C ASP A 122 1.79 -15.28 -0.30
N LYS A 123 3.09 -15.34 -0.53
CA LYS A 123 4.08 -14.35 -0.07
C LYS A 123 4.33 -13.19 -1.05
N ARG A 124 3.44 -12.98 -2.02
CA ARG A 124 3.64 -11.90 -3.00
C ARG A 124 3.42 -10.52 -2.38
N ASN A 125 4.30 -9.61 -2.74
CA ASN A 125 4.15 -8.19 -2.42
C ASN A 125 3.21 -7.52 -3.42
N ILE A 126 2.42 -6.56 -2.95
CA ILE A 126 1.60 -5.73 -3.84
C ILE A 126 2.34 -4.45 -4.19
N LYS A 127 2.05 -3.91 -5.38
CA LYS A 127 2.68 -2.69 -5.88
C LYS A 127 1.59 -1.69 -6.26
N LEU A 128 1.68 -0.49 -5.69
CA LEU A 128 0.76 0.61 -5.93
C LEU A 128 1.49 1.72 -6.73
N PRO A 129 1.09 1.98 -7.98
CA PRO A 129 1.56 3.14 -8.72
C PRO A 129 0.93 4.43 -8.18
N ILE A 130 1.50 5.58 -8.58
CA ILE A 130 1.05 6.90 -8.13
C ILE A 130 -0.42 7.15 -8.43
N ASP A 131 -0.88 6.73 -9.60
CA ASP A 131 -2.27 6.87 -10.04
C ASP A 131 -3.27 6.19 -9.10
N VAL A 132 -2.83 5.21 -8.32
CA VAL A 132 -3.66 4.47 -7.37
C VAL A 132 -3.52 5.03 -5.97
N TYR A 133 -2.29 5.12 -5.43
CA TYR A 133 -2.15 5.54 -4.04
C TYR A 133 -2.48 7.02 -3.82
N SER A 134 -2.36 7.87 -4.86
CA SER A 134 -2.72 9.30 -4.79
C SER A 134 -4.15 9.59 -5.22
N HIS A 135 -4.90 8.58 -5.68
CA HIS A 135 -6.26 8.77 -6.16
C HIS A 135 -7.16 9.34 -5.06
N LYS A 136 -7.80 10.47 -5.34
CA LYS A 136 -8.54 11.25 -4.34
C LYS A 136 -9.81 10.54 -3.85
N GLU A 137 -10.49 9.87 -4.76
CA GLU A 137 -11.76 9.20 -4.48
C GLU A 137 -11.60 7.77 -3.95
N LEU A 138 -10.36 7.25 -3.89
CA LEU A 138 -10.12 5.91 -3.36
C LEU A 138 -9.84 5.95 -1.86
N LYS A 139 -10.56 5.11 -1.14
CA LYS A 139 -10.25 4.79 0.26
C LYS A 139 -9.00 3.91 0.32
N THR A 140 -8.31 3.93 1.45
CA THR A 140 -7.09 3.14 1.63
C THR A 140 -7.29 1.64 1.38
N GLY A 141 -8.41 1.06 1.85
CA GLY A 141 -8.75 -0.33 1.55
C GLY A 141 -8.92 -0.62 0.06
N GLU A 142 -9.50 0.32 -0.71
CA GLU A 142 -9.67 0.21 -2.15
C GLU A 142 -8.31 0.26 -2.88
N LYS A 143 -7.41 1.15 -2.44
CA LYS A 143 -6.04 1.25 -2.95
C LYS A 143 -5.29 -0.07 -2.77
N LEU A 144 -5.35 -0.64 -1.57
CA LEU A 144 -4.71 -1.93 -1.26
C LEU A 144 -5.32 -3.08 -2.06
N LEU A 145 -6.65 -3.10 -2.20
CA LEU A 145 -7.36 -4.13 -2.97
C LEU A 145 -6.98 -4.10 -4.45
N TRP A 146 -6.90 -2.89 -5.02
CA TRP A 146 -6.41 -2.74 -6.38
C TRP A 146 -5.00 -3.32 -6.53
N GLY A 147 -4.12 -3.05 -5.57
CA GLY A 147 -2.76 -3.61 -5.55
C GLY A 147 -2.74 -5.13 -5.50
N GLU A 148 -3.61 -5.74 -4.70
CA GLU A 148 -3.76 -7.20 -4.61
C GLU A 148 -4.19 -7.79 -5.95
N TYR A 149 -5.24 -7.26 -6.56
CA TYR A 149 -5.70 -7.72 -7.88
C TYR A 149 -4.63 -7.53 -8.95
N ASN A 150 -3.95 -6.39 -8.94
CA ASN A 150 -2.90 -6.08 -9.91
C ASN A 150 -1.65 -6.96 -9.75
N SER A 151 -1.37 -7.50 -8.55
CA SER A 151 -0.23 -8.39 -8.31
C SER A 151 -0.27 -9.66 -9.18
N ILE A 152 -1.48 -10.14 -9.49
CA ILE A 152 -1.74 -11.26 -10.41
C ILE A 152 -2.04 -10.75 -11.81
N SER A 153 -3.02 -9.86 -11.89
CA SER A 153 -3.63 -9.47 -13.15
C SER A 153 -2.63 -8.76 -14.05
N LYS A 154 -1.88 -7.80 -13.50
CA LYS A 154 -0.96 -6.94 -14.25
C LYS A 154 -1.62 -6.35 -15.51
N GLY A 155 -2.94 -6.15 -15.50
CA GLY A 155 -3.77 -5.72 -16.61
C GLY A 155 -3.86 -6.64 -17.84
N GLU A 156 -3.39 -7.88 -17.72
CA GLU A 156 -3.44 -8.90 -18.78
C GLU A 156 -4.18 -10.16 -18.32
N LYS A 157 -3.82 -10.67 -17.14
CA LYS A 157 -4.34 -11.92 -16.60
C LYS A 157 -5.59 -11.66 -15.77
N GLU A 158 -6.45 -12.66 -15.70
CA GLU A 158 -7.60 -12.64 -14.80
C GLU A 158 -7.13 -12.94 -13.37
N TYR A 159 -7.51 -12.06 -12.43
CA TYR A 159 -7.59 -12.43 -11.02
C TYR A 159 -8.90 -13.20 -10.84
N PHE A 160 -8.81 -14.48 -10.47
CA PHE A 160 -9.96 -15.38 -10.32
C PHE A 160 -10.06 -16.01 -8.92
N ALA A 161 -9.32 -15.51 -7.94
CA ALA A 161 -9.38 -16.04 -6.58
C ALA A 161 -10.72 -15.72 -5.90
N ARG A 162 -11.13 -16.60 -4.99
CA ARG A 162 -12.35 -16.39 -4.18
C ARG A 162 -12.24 -15.11 -3.34
N ARG A 163 -13.39 -14.49 -3.07
CA ARG A 163 -13.45 -13.27 -2.25
C ARG A 163 -12.98 -13.53 -0.81
N GLU A 164 -13.22 -14.73 -0.28
CA GLU A 164 -12.79 -15.21 1.03
C GLU A 164 -11.27 -15.28 1.12
N TYR A 165 -10.61 -15.79 0.07
CA TYR A 165 -9.15 -15.81 -0.01
C TYR A 165 -8.56 -14.40 0.06
N THR A 166 -9.14 -13.46 -0.71
CA THR A 166 -8.69 -12.07 -0.74
C THR A 166 -8.93 -11.37 0.61
N ALA A 167 -10.09 -11.64 1.23
CA ALA A 167 -10.45 -11.13 2.55
C ALA A 167 -9.46 -11.59 3.62
N ASN A 168 -9.13 -12.88 3.65
CA ASN A 168 -8.15 -13.45 4.58
C ASN A 168 -6.76 -12.82 4.38
N ARG A 169 -6.30 -12.71 3.13
CA ARG A 169 -4.98 -12.13 2.84
C ARG A 169 -4.86 -10.68 3.29
N MET A 170 -5.90 -9.88 3.10
CA MET A 170 -5.88 -8.45 3.45
C MET A 170 -6.26 -8.18 4.90
N ASN A 171 -6.66 -9.20 5.65
CA ASN A 171 -7.35 -9.08 6.95
C ASN A 171 -8.55 -8.10 6.86
N ALA A 172 -9.45 -8.36 5.93
CA ALA A 172 -10.66 -7.58 5.67
C ALA A 172 -11.90 -8.48 5.73
N SER A 173 -13.08 -7.89 5.91
CA SER A 173 -14.33 -8.64 5.75
C SER A 173 -14.64 -8.89 4.28
N VAL A 174 -15.36 -9.97 3.98
CA VAL A 174 -15.72 -10.34 2.62
C VAL A 174 -16.67 -9.31 1.97
N GLU A 175 -17.48 -8.66 2.78
CA GLU A 175 -18.36 -7.54 2.41
C GLU A 175 -17.53 -6.32 2.01
N SER A 176 -16.45 -6.05 2.76
CA SER A 176 -15.53 -4.96 2.45
C SER A 176 -14.85 -5.18 1.10
N ILE A 177 -14.34 -6.39 0.84
CA ILE A 177 -13.79 -6.78 -0.46
C ILE A 177 -14.81 -6.56 -1.58
N SER A 178 -16.07 -6.99 -1.36
CA SER A 178 -17.13 -6.86 -2.35
C SER A 178 -17.49 -5.39 -2.63
N LYS A 179 -17.59 -4.57 -1.60
CA LYS A 179 -17.88 -3.13 -1.70
C LYS A 179 -16.75 -2.38 -2.41
N TRP A 180 -15.51 -2.65 -2.04
CA TRP A 180 -14.34 -2.03 -2.66
C TRP A 180 -14.18 -2.47 -4.12
N ALA A 181 -14.39 -3.75 -4.44
CA ALA A 181 -14.33 -4.21 -5.82
C ALA A 181 -15.39 -3.52 -6.70
N LYS A 182 -16.64 -3.38 -6.20
CA LYS A 182 -17.68 -2.64 -6.92
C LYS A 182 -17.30 -1.18 -7.15
N SER A 183 -16.80 -0.51 -6.11
CA SER A 183 -16.36 0.89 -6.17
C SER A 183 -15.18 1.09 -7.14
N LEU A 184 -14.21 0.17 -7.17
CA LEU A 184 -13.09 0.20 -8.13
C LEU A 184 -13.58 0.02 -9.58
N TYR A 185 -14.57 -0.83 -9.80
CA TYR A 185 -15.21 -0.99 -11.11
C TYR A 185 -15.94 0.28 -11.56
N GLU A 186 -16.78 0.85 -10.68
CA GLU A 186 -17.52 2.10 -10.93
C GLU A 186 -16.58 3.27 -11.24
N LYS A 187 -15.36 3.27 -10.69
CA LYS A 187 -14.32 4.28 -10.95
C LYS A 187 -13.43 3.97 -12.16
N GLY A 188 -13.75 2.95 -12.96
CA GLY A 188 -13.02 2.63 -14.19
C GLY A 188 -11.60 2.07 -13.97
N LEU A 189 -11.33 1.49 -12.80
CA LEU A 189 -10.00 0.95 -12.45
C LEU A 189 -9.81 -0.52 -12.85
N PHE A 190 -10.85 -1.13 -13.43
CA PHE A 190 -10.83 -2.46 -14.01
C PHE A 190 -11.12 -2.41 -15.51
N LYS A 191 -10.30 -3.10 -16.29
CA LYS A 191 -10.55 -3.39 -17.70
C LYS A 191 -11.64 -4.45 -17.85
N LYS A 192 -11.73 -5.38 -16.90
CA LYS A 192 -12.71 -6.47 -16.89
C LYS A 192 -13.22 -6.70 -15.48
N TYR A 193 -14.54 -6.83 -15.32
CA TYR A 193 -15.20 -7.23 -14.08
C TYR A 193 -16.38 -8.14 -14.43
N GLU A 194 -16.18 -9.44 -14.31
CA GLU A 194 -17.22 -10.43 -14.57
C GLU A 194 -17.50 -11.24 -13.31
N ILE A 195 -18.79 -11.47 -13.03
CA ILE A 195 -19.23 -12.39 -11.99
C ILE A 195 -19.64 -13.68 -12.70
N VAL A 196 -18.82 -14.72 -12.56
CA VAL A 196 -19.14 -16.05 -13.09
C VAL A 196 -19.87 -16.81 -11.99
N THR A 197 -21.10 -17.21 -12.31
CA THR A 197 -21.98 -17.97 -11.44
C THR A 197 -22.24 -19.35 -12.05
N GLY A 198 -21.81 -20.41 -11.36
CA GLY A 198 -22.09 -21.80 -11.71
C GLY A 198 -22.55 -22.59 -10.48
N TYR A 199 -22.80 -23.89 -10.65
CA TYR A 199 -23.17 -24.76 -9.54
C TYR A 199 -22.08 -24.72 -8.44
N TYR A 200 -22.43 -24.20 -7.26
CA TYR A 200 -21.53 -23.94 -6.13
C TYR A 200 -20.30 -23.05 -6.40
N THR A 201 -20.31 -22.25 -7.48
CA THR A 201 -19.17 -21.38 -7.82
C THR A 201 -19.63 -19.94 -8.06
N HIS A 202 -19.28 -19.05 -7.12
CA HIS A 202 -19.38 -17.61 -7.29
C HIS A 202 -17.97 -17.02 -7.32
N GLN A 203 -17.44 -16.76 -8.52
CA GLN A 203 -16.10 -16.22 -8.70
C GLN A 203 -16.13 -14.92 -9.49
N ARG A 204 -15.27 -13.97 -9.09
CA ARG A 204 -15.05 -12.73 -9.83
C ARG A 204 -13.84 -12.91 -10.72
N ARG A 205 -13.95 -12.54 -11.98
CA ARG A 205 -12.83 -12.43 -12.92
C ARG A 205 -12.53 -10.97 -13.13
N ILE A 206 -11.37 -10.54 -12.68
CA ILE A 206 -10.96 -9.13 -12.67
C ILE A 206 -9.69 -8.96 -13.49
N ILE A 207 -9.69 -7.99 -14.41
CA ILE A 207 -8.48 -7.50 -15.05
C ILE A 207 -8.31 -6.03 -14.66
N THR A 208 -7.19 -5.68 -14.02
CA THR A 208 -6.92 -4.29 -13.59
C THR A 208 -6.56 -3.40 -14.78
N CYS A 209 -6.78 -2.09 -14.65
CA CYS A 209 -6.24 -1.15 -15.64
C CYS A 209 -4.71 -1.10 -15.56
N ARG A 210 -4.06 -0.82 -16.70
CA ARG A 210 -2.62 -0.52 -16.73
C ARG A 210 -2.42 0.98 -16.63
N PHE A 211 -1.53 1.37 -15.73
CA PHE A 211 -0.96 2.71 -15.68
C PHE A 211 0.42 2.64 -16.34
N ASP A 212 0.44 2.29 -17.62
CA ASP A 212 1.69 2.30 -18.38
C ASP A 212 2.06 3.76 -18.65
N LYS A 213 3.33 4.06 -18.35
CA LYS A 213 3.99 5.37 -18.36
C LYS A 213 3.53 6.23 -19.55
N LYS A 214 2.86 7.35 -19.25
CA LYS A 214 3.00 8.54 -20.10
C LYS A 214 4.33 9.24 -19.77
#